data_AF-A0AAE4D1S0-F1
#
_entry.id   AF-A0AAE4D1S0-F1
#
_cell.length_a   1.000
_cell.length_b   1.000
_cell.length_c   1.000
_cell.angle_alpha   90.00
_cell.angle_beta   90.00
_cell.angle_gamma   90.00
#
_symmetry.space_group_name_H-M   'P 1'
#
loop_
_entity.id
_entity.type
_entity.pdbx_description
1 polymer ?
#
loop_
_entity_poly.entity_id
_entity_poly.type
_entity_poly.pdbx_seq_one_letter_code
_entity_poly.pdbx_strand_id
1 'polypeptide(L)'
;MSEPVLRFDRFTYRYPGAPGPALTELSLEVGEGEFVLLAGRSGGGKSTLLRAGCGLVPHFHGGAVAGELTVAGLDVRDHGPGELAAVVGTLFQDPETQVVMGTVRSELAFPLENRGESRAAVARGVEEAALALGIAHLLERPTHELSGGELQRVALGAALAGRPRLVLLDEPTSQLDPVAGDELIGLLRRLNEEWGTTVVLAEHRLERCLTAADRVLALAGGILACDAEPGAFLAWAAESAPALQTPGASLLARAGLRPPPVGVKAARATLRSAGALDPLPEAEEAAIVERHRTETSREDKVTLPPTRGAAPRPDSPPKHRFRGSRADANAALRVRDLWVEPPAGPTILRAVELTLRPGERVALMGRNGAGKSTLLRHLAGLQQPTRGSIDAAGRVALLLQNPNDYLVHEQVRDEAPRAALALAGLADHADRHPRDLSGGERQRLALAIVLGGGHDLGGPAAGATSAPAGAAAA
;
A
#
# COMPACT_ATOMS: atom_id res chain seq x y z
N MET A 1 30.58 -16.89 -15.89
CA MET A 1 29.70 -15.86 -15.34
C MET A 1 28.37 -16.06 -16.03
N SER A 2 27.29 -16.30 -15.28
CA SER A 2 25.94 -16.38 -15.88
C SER A 2 25.59 -15.02 -16.47
N GLU A 3 24.80 -15.02 -17.54
CA GLU A 3 24.31 -13.81 -18.18
C GLU A 3 23.33 -13.09 -17.23
N PRO A 4 23.40 -11.75 -17.08
CA PRO A 4 22.48 -11.03 -16.21
C PRO A 4 21.04 -11.13 -16.73
N VAL A 5 20.08 -11.30 -15.81
CA VAL A 5 18.65 -11.32 -16.16
C VAL A 5 18.11 -9.91 -16.40
N LEU A 6 18.74 -8.88 -15.83
CA LEU A 6 18.39 -7.49 -16.04
C LEU A 6 19.68 -6.68 -16.13
N ARG A 7 19.86 -5.96 -17.23
CA ARG A 7 21.04 -5.13 -17.46
C ARG A 7 20.63 -3.77 -18.00
N PHE A 8 21.06 -2.72 -17.30
CA PHE A 8 21.05 -1.35 -17.80
C PHE A 8 22.48 -0.97 -18.18
N ASP A 9 22.68 -0.39 -19.36
CA ASP A 9 23.97 0.15 -19.81
C ASP A 9 23.81 1.62 -20.20
N ARG A 10 24.29 2.50 -19.31
CA ARG A 10 24.20 3.97 -19.42
C ARG A 10 22.79 4.44 -19.79
N PHE A 11 21.79 3.76 -19.24
CA PHE A 11 20.40 3.97 -19.59
C PHE A 11 19.89 5.30 -19.03
N THR A 12 19.35 6.13 -19.90
CA THR A 12 18.75 7.42 -19.55
C THR A 12 17.32 7.46 -20.06
N TYR A 13 16.39 7.87 -19.21
CA TYR A 13 14.99 8.01 -19.59
C TYR A 13 14.38 9.31 -19.10
N ARG A 14 13.59 9.93 -19.97
CA ARG A 14 12.87 11.18 -19.70
C ARG A 14 11.43 11.08 -20.18
N TYR A 15 10.49 11.27 -19.25
CA TYR A 15 9.06 11.35 -19.56
C TYR A 15 8.76 12.54 -20.51
N PRO A 16 7.72 12.44 -21.36
CA PRO A 16 7.25 13.56 -22.18
C PRO A 16 6.95 14.79 -21.31
N GLY A 17 7.42 15.97 -21.74
CA GLY A 17 7.13 17.23 -21.06
C GLY A 17 7.78 17.43 -19.68
N ALA A 18 8.49 16.43 -19.13
CA ALA A 18 9.20 16.59 -17.86
C ALA A 18 10.27 17.71 -17.95
N PRO A 19 10.73 18.29 -16.84
CA PRO A 19 11.84 19.26 -16.85
C PRO A 19 13.22 18.58 -16.90
N GLY A 20 13.34 17.32 -16.47
CA GLY A 20 14.59 16.57 -16.47
C GLY A 20 14.37 15.06 -16.63
N PRO A 21 15.46 14.29 -16.84
CA PRO A 21 15.41 12.84 -16.88
C PRO A 21 14.95 12.26 -15.53
N ALA A 22 14.18 11.18 -15.59
CA ALA A 22 13.79 10.40 -14.42
C ALA A 22 14.85 9.35 -14.05
N LEU A 23 15.62 8.89 -15.04
CA LEU A 23 16.81 8.05 -14.88
C LEU A 23 17.94 8.65 -15.72
N THR A 24 19.16 8.71 -15.18
CA THR A 24 20.32 9.33 -15.84
C THR A 24 21.53 8.40 -15.80
N GLU A 25 22.03 8.04 -16.98
CA GLU A 25 23.21 7.19 -17.21
C GLU A 25 23.31 5.99 -16.25
N LEU A 26 22.17 5.30 -16.06
CA LEU A 26 22.08 4.18 -15.14
C LEU A 26 22.79 2.96 -15.73
N SER A 27 23.80 2.44 -15.00
CA SER A 27 24.46 1.17 -15.32
C SER A 27 24.37 0.24 -14.12
N LEU A 28 23.74 -0.93 -14.30
CA LEU A 28 23.63 -1.98 -13.30
C LEU A 28 23.32 -3.32 -13.95
N GLU A 29 23.70 -4.39 -13.26
CA GLU A 29 23.40 -5.77 -13.63
C GLU A 29 22.83 -6.52 -12.43
N VAL A 30 21.76 -7.28 -12.69
CA VAL A 30 21.15 -8.21 -11.74
C VAL A 30 21.28 -9.62 -12.31
N GLY A 31 21.96 -10.50 -11.57
CA GLY A 31 22.11 -11.90 -11.91
C GLY A 31 20.84 -12.73 -11.65
N GLU A 32 20.81 -13.93 -12.24
CA GLU A 32 19.72 -14.88 -11.99
C GLU A 32 19.67 -15.31 -10.52
N GLY A 33 18.46 -15.34 -9.96
CA GLY A 33 18.21 -15.78 -8.59
C GLY A 33 18.60 -14.75 -7.52
N GLU A 34 19.09 -13.56 -7.89
CA GLU A 34 19.34 -12.50 -6.91
C GLU A 34 18.05 -11.92 -6.32
N PHE A 35 18.08 -11.63 -5.02
CA PHE A 35 17.09 -10.81 -4.34
C PHE A 35 17.63 -9.40 -4.13
N VAL A 36 17.19 -8.47 -4.98
CA VAL A 36 17.66 -7.07 -4.97
C VAL A 36 16.62 -6.14 -4.36
N LEU A 37 17.05 -5.36 -3.37
CA LEU A 37 16.24 -4.31 -2.74
C LEU A 37 16.56 -2.95 -3.36
N LEU A 38 15.56 -2.27 -3.92
CA LEU A 38 15.66 -0.93 -4.47
C LEU A 38 15.25 0.11 -3.42
N ALA A 39 16.24 0.80 -2.87
CA ALA A 39 16.10 1.90 -1.93
C ALA A 39 16.11 3.26 -2.64
N GLY A 40 15.46 4.25 -2.03
CA GLY A 40 15.45 5.61 -2.55
C GLY A 40 14.25 6.42 -2.08
N ARG A 41 14.39 7.74 -2.05
CA ARG A 41 13.27 8.64 -1.73
C ARG A 41 12.13 8.52 -2.75
N SER A 42 10.94 8.95 -2.37
CA SER A 42 9.83 9.11 -3.32
C SER A 42 10.26 10.06 -4.43
N GLY A 43 9.96 9.73 -5.69
CA GLY A 43 10.44 10.47 -6.86
C GLY A 43 11.92 10.24 -7.22
N GLY A 44 12.62 9.30 -6.57
CA GLY A 44 14.02 8.98 -6.86
C GLY A 44 14.26 8.16 -8.14
N GLY A 45 13.20 7.76 -8.86
CA GLY A 45 13.29 6.95 -10.08
C GLY A 45 12.98 5.45 -9.91
N LYS A 46 12.64 4.99 -8.70
CA LYS A 46 12.38 3.56 -8.41
C LYS A 46 11.32 2.92 -9.31
N SER A 47 10.10 3.45 -9.28
CA SER A 47 9.00 2.98 -10.15
C SER A 47 9.34 3.13 -11.63
N THR A 48 10.13 4.13 -12.02
CA THR A 48 10.58 4.31 -13.40
C THR A 48 11.55 3.21 -13.82
N LEU A 49 12.49 2.81 -12.95
CA LEU A 49 13.39 1.68 -13.18
C LEU A 49 12.59 0.38 -13.37
N LEU A 50 11.63 0.12 -12.47
CA LEU A 50 10.77 -1.08 -12.58
C LEU A 50 9.92 -1.06 -13.86
N ARG A 51 9.34 0.08 -14.21
CA ARG A 51 8.57 0.25 -15.47
C ARG A 51 9.43 0.08 -16.72
N ALA A 52 10.69 0.49 -16.67
CA ALA A 52 11.63 0.23 -17.76
C ALA A 52 11.92 -1.28 -17.87
N GLY A 53 12.17 -1.94 -16.74
CA GLY A 53 12.43 -3.39 -16.70
C GLY A 53 11.29 -4.29 -17.17
N CYS A 54 10.05 -3.81 -17.23
CA CYS A 54 8.91 -4.52 -17.85
C CYS A 54 8.46 -3.94 -19.19
N GLY A 55 9.20 -2.98 -19.75
CA GLY A 55 8.93 -2.36 -21.04
C GLY A 55 7.77 -1.37 -21.10
N LEU A 56 7.10 -1.06 -19.99
CA LEU A 56 6.12 0.05 -19.97
C LEU A 56 6.76 1.39 -20.31
N VAL A 57 8.04 1.54 -19.97
CA VAL A 57 8.89 2.63 -20.44
C VAL A 57 9.87 2.05 -21.48
N PRO A 58 9.89 2.56 -22.73
CA PRO A 58 9.13 3.70 -23.24
C PRO A 58 7.76 3.37 -23.86
N HIS A 59 7.40 2.10 -24.08
CA HIS A 59 6.30 1.74 -25.00
C HIS A 59 4.94 2.32 -24.64
N PHE A 60 4.58 2.39 -23.35
CA PHE A 60 3.29 2.91 -22.90
C PHE A 60 3.34 4.41 -22.60
N HIS A 61 4.39 4.86 -21.92
CA HIS A 61 4.50 6.25 -21.47
C HIS A 61 5.15 7.21 -22.48
N GLY A 62 5.69 6.70 -23.59
CA GLY A 62 6.51 7.45 -24.52
C GLY A 62 7.78 8.00 -23.87
N GLY A 63 8.32 9.08 -24.42
CA GLY A 63 9.47 9.81 -23.86
C GLY A 63 10.77 9.58 -24.64
N ALA A 64 11.86 10.14 -24.12
CA ALA A 64 13.19 10.00 -24.71
C ALA A 64 14.01 8.96 -23.95
N VAL A 65 14.63 8.04 -24.68
CA VAL A 65 15.49 6.97 -24.15
C VAL A 65 16.88 7.09 -24.77
N ALA A 66 17.93 6.95 -23.97
CA ALA A 66 19.30 6.74 -24.42
C ALA A 66 19.94 5.57 -23.64
N GLY A 67 21.02 5.00 -24.14
CA GLY A 67 21.62 3.76 -23.60
C GLY A 67 20.85 2.51 -24.00
N GLU A 68 21.16 1.39 -23.35
CA GLU A 68 20.60 0.06 -23.62
C GLU A 68 19.98 -0.56 -22.35
N LEU A 69 18.93 -1.35 -22.54
CA LEU A 69 18.27 -2.11 -21.48
C LEU A 69 17.88 -3.48 -22.02
N THR A 70 18.43 -4.53 -21.42
CA THR A 70 18.09 -5.91 -21.74
C THR A 70 17.50 -6.63 -20.54
N VAL A 71 16.51 -7.49 -20.81
CA VAL A 71 15.81 -8.27 -19.80
C VAL A 71 15.70 -9.70 -20.30
N ALA A 72 16.30 -10.65 -19.57
CA ALA A 72 16.34 -12.06 -19.93
C ALA A 72 16.87 -12.31 -21.36
N GLY A 73 17.77 -11.45 -21.84
CA GLY A 73 18.32 -11.46 -23.21
C GLY A 73 17.52 -10.68 -24.25
N LEU A 74 16.38 -10.09 -23.88
CA LEU A 74 15.51 -9.31 -24.78
C LEU A 74 15.81 -7.81 -24.63
N ASP A 75 16.11 -7.11 -25.72
CA ASP A 75 16.19 -5.65 -25.71
C ASP A 75 14.79 -5.04 -25.57
N VAL A 76 14.61 -4.17 -24.58
CA VAL A 76 13.32 -3.53 -24.27
C VAL A 76 12.87 -2.57 -25.37
N ARG A 77 13.75 -2.09 -26.26
CA ARG A 77 13.35 -1.28 -27.43
C ARG A 77 12.69 -2.13 -28.50
N ASP A 78 13.19 -3.34 -28.69
CA ASP A 78 12.73 -4.24 -29.75
C ASP A 78 11.56 -5.11 -29.29
N HIS A 79 11.46 -5.38 -27.99
CA HIS A 79 10.43 -6.25 -27.40
C HIS A 79 9.46 -5.44 -26.54
N GLY A 80 8.18 -5.56 -26.85
CA GLY A 80 7.12 -4.83 -26.15
C GLY A 80 6.74 -5.46 -24.80
N PRO A 81 5.86 -4.80 -24.01
CA PRO A 81 5.38 -5.31 -22.73
C PRO A 81 4.76 -6.72 -22.82
N GLY A 82 4.08 -7.05 -23.93
CA GLY A 82 3.48 -8.37 -24.12
C GLY A 82 4.50 -9.50 -24.25
N GLU A 83 5.63 -9.24 -24.90
CA GLU A 83 6.73 -10.20 -25.04
C GLU A 83 7.51 -10.33 -23.72
N LEU A 84 7.79 -9.19 -23.08
CA LEU A 84 8.47 -9.16 -21.78
C LEU A 84 7.63 -9.81 -20.67
N ALA A 85 6.29 -9.73 -20.72
CA ALA A 85 5.40 -10.39 -19.76
C ALA A 85 5.55 -11.93 -19.72
N ALA A 86 6.16 -12.54 -20.74
CA ALA A 86 6.45 -13.97 -20.73
C ALA A 86 7.62 -14.33 -19.79
N VAL A 87 8.52 -13.39 -19.53
CA VAL A 87 9.75 -13.59 -18.73
C VAL A 87 9.81 -12.71 -17.48
N VAL A 88 9.00 -11.66 -17.40
CA VAL A 88 8.90 -10.70 -16.29
C VAL A 88 7.51 -10.73 -15.66
N GLY A 89 7.45 -11.05 -14.37
CA GLY A 89 6.28 -10.80 -13.53
C GLY A 89 6.32 -9.40 -12.95
N THR A 90 5.17 -8.71 -12.86
CA THR A 90 5.12 -7.36 -12.28
C THR A 90 3.99 -7.22 -11.26
N LEU A 91 4.28 -6.54 -10.16
CA LEU A 91 3.29 -6.08 -9.19
C LEU A 91 3.47 -4.58 -8.97
N PHE A 92 2.50 -3.79 -9.41
CA PHE A 92 2.50 -2.35 -9.19
C PHE A 92 2.00 -1.97 -7.80
N GLN A 93 2.21 -0.70 -7.45
CA GLN A 93 1.90 -0.14 -6.13
C GLN A 93 0.43 -0.31 -5.70
N ASP A 94 -0.51 -0.38 -6.65
CA ASP A 94 -1.93 -0.53 -6.37
C ASP A 94 -2.51 -1.81 -7.02
N PRO A 95 -2.59 -2.92 -6.26
CA PRO A 95 -3.15 -4.18 -6.75
C PRO A 95 -4.59 -4.05 -7.25
N GLU A 96 -5.40 -3.13 -6.69
CA GLU A 96 -6.80 -2.92 -7.12
C GLU A 96 -6.89 -2.46 -8.56
N THR A 97 -5.91 -1.70 -9.04
CA THR A 97 -5.85 -1.23 -10.43
C THR A 97 -5.27 -2.25 -11.40
N GLN A 98 -4.62 -3.30 -10.88
CA GLN A 98 -3.95 -4.32 -11.70
C GLN A 98 -4.82 -5.55 -11.92
N VAL A 99 -5.71 -5.89 -10.97
CA VAL A 99 -6.61 -7.03 -11.10
C VAL A 99 -7.76 -6.69 -12.05
N VAL A 100 -7.97 -7.52 -13.07
CA VAL A 100 -8.93 -7.24 -14.15
C VAL A 100 -10.04 -8.30 -14.22
N MET A 101 -9.76 -9.53 -13.79
CA MET A 101 -10.69 -10.63 -13.88
C MET A 101 -11.69 -10.66 -12.73
N GLY A 102 -12.86 -11.24 -13.00
CA GLY A 102 -13.96 -11.31 -12.03
C GLY A 102 -13.77 -12.34 -10.92
N THR A 103 -12.91 -13.35 -11.10
CA THR A 103 -12.63 -14.41 -10.12
C THR A 103 -11.14 -14.63 -9.96
N VAL A 104 -10.73 -15.14 -8.79
CA VAL A 104 -9.32 -15.42 -8.48
C VAL A 104 -8.71 -16.42 -9.47
N ARG A 105 -9.42 -17.52 -9.77
CA ARG A 105 -8.95 -18.52 -10.75
C ARG A 105 -8.67 -17.88 -12.11
N SER A 106 -9.59 -17.05 -12.60
CA SER A 106 -9.43 -16.38 -13.90
C SER A 106 -8.29 -15.37 -13.89
N GLU A 107 -8.08 -14.65 -12.78
CA GLU A 107 -6.97 -13.71 -12.62
C GLU A 107 -5.61 -14.43 -12.70
N LEU A 108 -5.47 -15.59 -12.02
CA LEU A 108 -4.25 -16.40 -12.09
C LEU A 108 -4.05 -17.07 -13.46
N ALA A 109 -5.13 -17.39 -14.18
CA ALA A 109 -5.09 -18.02 -15.49
C ALA A 109 -4.70 -17.02 -16.60
N PHE A 110 -5.17 -15.77 -16.47
CA PHE A 110 -5.01 -14.71 -17.47
C PHE A 110 -3.59 -14.57 -18.06
N PRO A 111 -2.50 -14.45 -17.27
CA PRO A 111 -1.16 -14.31 -17.81
C PRO A 111 -0.67 -15.54 -18.58
N LEU A 112 -1.20 -16.73 -18.30
CA LEU A 112 -0.86 -17.99 -18.99
C LEU A 112 -1.66 -18.11 -20.30
N GLU A 113 -2.95 -17.76 -20.26
CA GLU A 113 -3.81 -17.74 -21.46
C GLU A 113 -3.31 -16.73 -22.49
N ASN A 114 -2.87 -15.54 -22.06
CA ASN A 114 -2.29 -14.53 -22.94
C ASN A 114 -0.97 -14.99 -23.62
N ARG A 115 -0.25 -15.93 -23.00
CA ARG A 115 0.93 -16.57 -23.60
C ARG A 115 0.57 -17.69 -24.58
N GLY A 116 -0.71 -18.05 -24.70
CA GLY A 116 -1.17 -19.15 -25.54
C GLY A 116 -0.89 -20.54 -24.95
N GLU A 117 -0.72 -20.63 -23.62
CA GLU A 117 -0.45 -21.90 -22.94
C GLU A 117 -1.61 -22.91 -23.09
N SER A 118 -1.28 -24.20 -23.09
CA SER A 118 -2.30 -25.25 -23.15
C SER A 118 -3.20 -25.23 -21.91
N ARG A 119 -4.47 -25.66 -22.03
CA ARG A 119 -5.40 -25.76 -20.88
C ARG A 119 -4.82 -26.53 -19.68
N ALA A 120 -4.04 -27.56 -19.94
CA ALA A 120 -3.39 -28.35 -18.89
C ALA A 120 -2.22 -27.58 -18.21
N ALA A 121 -1.49 -26.76 -18.96
CA ALA A 121 -0.45 -25.89 -18.42
C ALA A 121 -1.05 -24.74 -17.62
N VAL A 122 -2.12 -24.10 -18.12
CA VAL A 122 -2.88 -23.07 -17.41
C VAL A 122 -3.41 -23.61 -16.07
N ALA A 123 -4.10 -24.75 -16.08
CA ALA A 123 -4.63 -25.34 -14.86
C ALA A 123 -3.53 -25.63 -13.82
N ARG A 124 -2.39 -26.17 -14.27
CA ARG A 124 -1.25 -26.46 -13.39
C ARG A 124 -0.64 -25.18 -12.82
N GLY A 125 -0.41 -24.17 -13.65
CA GLY A 125 0.18 -22.90 -13.20
C GLY A 125 -0.71 -22.15 -12.21
N VAL A 126 -2.04 -22.20 -12.40
CA VAL A 126 -3.01 -21.65 -11.44
C VAL A 126 -2.92 -22.34 -10.09
N GLU A 127 -2.99 -23.68 -10.07
CA GLU A 127 -2.93 -24.44 -8.81
C GLU A 127 -1.58 -24.24 -8.11
N GLU A 128 -0.49 -24.21 -8.87
CA GLU A 128 0.84 -23.99 -8.33
C GLU A 128 1.00 -22.61 -7.67
N ALA A 129 0.61 -21.54 -8.38
CA ALA A 129 0.64 -20.19 -7.83
C ALA A 129 -0.26 -20.08 -6.60
N ALA A 130 -1.47 -20.65 -6.66
CA ALA A 130 -2.43 -20.58 -5.57
C ALA A 130 -1.96 -21.31 -4.31
N LEU A 131 -1.31 -22.46 -4.44
CA LEU A 131 -0.72 -23.20 -3.32
C LEU A 131 0.48 -22.44 -2.73
N ALA A 132 1.37 -21.94 -3.58
CA ALA A 132 2.56 -21.23 -3.14
C ALA A 132 2.22 -19.97 -2.32
N LEU A 133 1.14 -19.27 -2.69
CA LEU A 133 0.66 -18.06 -2.02
C LEU A 133 -0.36 -18.32 -0.89
N GLY A 134 -0.74 -19.58 -0.65
CA GLY A 134 -1.73 -19.93 0.36
C GLY A 134 -3.14 -19.41 0.05
N ILE A 135 -3.47 -19.21 -1.23
CA ILE A 135 -4.74 -18.64 -1.71
C ILE A 135 -5.62 -19.67 -2.44
N ALA A 136 -5.28 -20.97 -2.39
CA ALA A 136 -6.07 -22.04 -3.03
C ALA A 136 -7.56 -22.03 -2.62
N HIS A 137 -7.85 -21.69 -1.36
CA HIS A 137 -9.22 -21.58 -0.85
C HIS A 137 -10.01 -20.37 -1.41
N LEU A 138 -9.35 -19.45 -2.10
CA LEU A 138 -9.95 -18.24 -2.68
C LEU A 138 -10.25 -18.40 -4.18
N LEU A 139 -9.83 -19.49 -4.83
CA LEU A 139 -9.87 -19.65 -6.30
C LEU A 139 -11.23 -19.34 -6.93
N GLU A 140 -12.32 -19.72 -6.28
CA GLU A 140 -13.68 -19.52 -6.78
C GLU A 140 -14.33 -18.22 -6.29
N ARG A 141 -13.63 -17.43 -5.47
CA ARG A 141 -14.18 -16.17 -4.94
C ARG A 141 -14.12 -15.05 -5.97
N PRO A 142 -15.11 -14.14 -5.98
CA PRO A 142 -15.03 -12.91 -6.74
C PRO A 142 -13.91 -11.99 -6.24
N THR A 143 -13.15 -11.38 -7.15
CA THR A 143 -11.98 -10.53 -6.81
C THR A 143 -12.37 -9.28 -6.01
N HIS A 144 -13.54 -8.69 -6.29
CA HIS A 144 -14.05 -7.50 -5.59
C HIS A 144 -14.53 -7.76 -4.15
N GLU A 145 -14.64 -9.03 -3.73
CA GLU A 145 -15.00 -9.39 -2.35
C GLU A 145 -13.77 -9.65 -1.46
N LEU A 146 -12.57 -9.62 -2.03
CA LEU A 146 -11.33 -9.90 -1.32
C LEU A 146 -10.94 -8.72 -0.41
N SER A 147 -10.33 -9.03 0.72
CA SER A 147 -9.59 -8.02 1.47
C SER A 147 -8.37 -7.55 0.69
N GLY A 148 -7.86 -6.35 0.97
CA GLY A 148 -6.66 -5.83 0.27
C GLY A 148 -5.43 -6.75 0.38
N GLY A 149 -5.26 -7.45 1.51
CA GLY A 149 -4.17 -8.43 1.66
C GLY A 149 -4.37 -9.70 0.83
N GLU A 150 -5.60 -10.21 0.74
CA GLU A 150 -5.93 -11.33 -0.14
C GLU A 150 -5.77 -10.93 -1.61
N LEU A 151 -6.29 -9.76 -2.01
CA LEU A 151 -6.16 -9.21 -3.35
C LEU A 151 -4.70 -9.04 -3.76
N GLN A 152 -3.87 -8.58 -2.83
CA GLN A 152 -2.43 -8.44 -3.06
C GLN A 152 -1.73 -9.79 -3.28
N ARG A 153 -2.10 -10.83 -2.53
CA ARG A 153 -1.60 -12.19 -2.77
C ARG A 153 -2.08 -12.73 -4.12
N VAL A 154 -3.31 -12.44 -4.52
CA VAL A 154 -3.84 -12.81 -5.85
C VAL A 154 -3.08 -12.10 -6.97
N ALA A 155 -2.85 -10.79 -6.85
CA ALA A 155 -2.10 -10.01 -7.83
C ALA A 155 -0.64 -10.49 -7.93
N LEU A 156 0.00 -10.80 -6.79
CA LEU A 156 1.33 -11.44 -6.78
C LEU A 156 1.29 -12.83 -7.45
N GLY A 157 0.23 -13.60 -7.25
CA GLY A 157 0.03 -14.89 -7.91
C GLY A 157 -0.09 -14.79 -9.41
N ALA A 158 -0.81 -13.79 -9.91
CA ALA A 158 -0.86 -13.52 -11.35
C ALA A 158 0.53 -13.12 -11.88
N ALA A 159 1.28 -12.29 -11.15
CA ALA A 159 2.65 -11.91 -11.52
C ALA A 159 3.62 -13.11 -11.55
N LEU A 160 3.42 -14.10 -10.67
CA LEU A 160 4.25 -15.29 -10.54
C LEU A 160 3.79 -16.48 -11.37
N ALA A 161 2.59 -16.43 -11.93
CA ALA A 161 2.02 -17.51 -12.71
C ALA A 161 2.95 -17.87 -13.87
N GLY A 162 3.29 -19.15 -13.99
CA GLY A 162 4.20 -19.63 -15.03
C GLY A 162 5.69 -19.36 -14.77
N ARG A 163 6.07 -19.08 -13.51
CA ARG A 163 7.47 -18.98 -13.04
C ARG A 163 8.33 -18.05 -13.90
N PRO A 164 8.08 -16.73 -13.89
CA PRO A 164 8.93 -15.80 -14.63
C PRO A 164 10.38 -15.85 -14.12
N ARG A 165 11.33 -15.48 -14.99
CA ARG A 165 12.76 -15.40 -14.65
C ARG A 165 13.06 -14.22 -13.71
N LEU A 166 12.25 -13.16 -13.82
CA LEU A 166 12.38 -11.92 -13.07
C LEU A 166 11.00 -11.48 -12.55
N VAL A 167 10.95 -11.01 -11.31
CA VAL A 167 9.75 -10.37 -10.73
C VAL A 167 10.12 -8.98 -10.24
N LEU A 168 9.37 -7.99 -10.72
CA LEU A 168 9.52 -6.58 -10.37
C LEU A 168 8.36 -6.16 -9.46
N LEU A 169 8.67 -5.70 -8.25
CA LEU A 169 7.69 -5.41 -7.21
C LEU A 169 7.82 -3.95 -6.77
N ASP A 170 6.76 -3.15 -6.93
CA ASP A 170 6.73 -1.75 -6.51
C ASP A 170 5.91 -1.59 -5.23
N GLU A 171 6.59 -1.48 -4.09
CA GLU A 171 6.01 -1.29 -2.75
C GLU A 171 4.89 -2.30 -2.37
N PRO A 172 5.12 -3.61 -2.53
CA PRO A 172 4.11 -4.63 -2.28
C PRO A 172 3.76 -4.80 -0.80
N THR A 173 4.45 -4.16 0.14
CA THR A 173 4.04 -4.18 1.56
C THR A 173 3.36 -2.88 2.02
N SER A 174 3.21 -1.89 1.14
CA SER A 174 2.69 -0.55 1.49
C SER A 174 1.28 -0.55 2.07
N GLN A 175 0.42 -1.45 1.57
CA GLN A 175 -0.96 -1.58 2.02
C GLN A 175 -1.15 -2.66 3.09
N LEU A 176 -0.07 -3.32 3.54
CA LEU A 176 -0.10 -4.42 4.50
C LEU A 176 0.20 -3.95 5.92
N ASP A 177 -0.44 -4.59 6.89
CA ASP A 177 0.00 -4.45 8.28
C ASP A 177 1.37 -5.14 8.46
N PRO A 178 2.13 -4.77 9.52
CA PRO A 178 3.45 -5.31 9.79
C PRO A 178 3.59 -6.83 9.66
N VAL A 179 2.63 -7.59 10.17
CA VAL A 179 2.72 -9.07 10.20
C VAL A 179 2.56 -9.61 8.78
N ALA A 180 1.52 -9.16 8.07
CA ALA A 180 1.29 -9.54 6.68
C ALA A 180 2.44 -9.12 5.75
N GLY A 181 3.07 -7.97 6.01
CA GLY A 181 4.27 -7.54 5.29
C GLY A 181 5.45 -8.50 5.48
N ASP A 182 5.74 -8.90 6.73
CA ASP A 182 6.83 -9.84 7.02
C ASP A 182 6.55 -11.24 6.42
N GLU A 183 5.30 -11.70 6.47
CA GLU A 183 4.87 -12.93 5.80
C GLU A 183 5.10 -12.87 4.29
N LEU A 184 4.79 -11.74 3.65
CA LEU A 184 4.98 -11.55 2.21
C LEU A 184 6.47 -11.56 1.84
N ILE A 185 7.32 -10.83 2.58
CA ILE A 185 8.77 -10.84 2.34
C ILE A 185 9.34 -12.25 2.54
N GLY A 186 8.93 -12.95 3.59
CA GLY A 186 9.33 -14.33 3.84
C GLY A 186 8.89 -15.27 2.72
N LEU A 187 7.68 -15.06 2.17
CA LEU A 187 7.20 -15.81 1.01
C LEU A 187 8.03 -15.53 -0.24
N LEU A 188 8.27 -14.26 -0.58
CA LEU A 188 9.09 -13.87 -1.73
C LEU A 188 10.49 -14.48 -1.66
N ARG A 189 11.10 -14.48 -0.47
CA ARG A 189 12.39 -15.11 -0.24
C ARG A 189 12.34 -16.62 -0.49
N ARG A 190 11.33 -17.32 0.05
CA ARG A 190 11.17 -18.76 -0.21
C ARG A 190 11.00 -19.05 -1.70
N LEU A 191 10.19 -18.26 -2.40
CA LEU A 191 9.97 -18.41 -3.84
C LEU A 191 11.25 -18.17 -4.64
N ASN A 192 12.03 -17.16 -4.27
CA ASN A 192 13.35 -16.91 -4.85
C ASN A 192 14.30 -18.11 -4.64
N GLU A 193 14.38 -18.64 -3.42
CA GLU A 193 15.24 -19.79 -3.08
C GLU A 193 14.77 -21.11 -3.72
N GLU A 194 13.46 -21.36 -3.79
CA GLU A 194 12.89 -22.62 -4.29
C GLU A 194 12.70 -22.66 -5.81
N TRP A 195 12.30 -21.54 -6.43
CA TRP A 195 12.04 -21.48 -7.87
C TRP A 195 13.23 -20.90 -8.66
N GLY A 196 14.21 -20.30 -7.99
CA GLY A 196 15.32 -19.60 -8.63
C GLY A 196 14.90 -18.29 -9.33
N THR A 197 13.69 -17.80 -9.03
CA THR A 197 13.17 -16.56 -9.61
C THR A 197 13.94 -15.36 -9.07
N THR A 198 14.42 -14.50 -9.96
CA THR A 198 15.09 -13.25 -9.58
C THR A 198 14.06 -12.23 -9.09
N VAL A 199 14.34 -11.52 -8.00
CA VAL A 199 13.42 -10.56 -7.41
C VAL A 199 14.07 -9.17 -7.35
N VAL A 200 13.38 -8.17 -7.88
CA VAL A 200 13.72 -6.75 -7.65
C VAL A 200 12.55 -6.09 -6.95
N LEU A 201 12.79 -5.68 -5.70
CA LEU A 201 11.78 -5.16 -4.79
C LEU A 201 12.06 -3.70 -4.46
N ALA A 202 11.19 -2.78 -4.85
CA ALA A 202 11.20 -1.41 -4.33
C ALA A 202 10.38 -1.32 -3.05
N GLU A 203 10.99 -0.79 -2.00
CA GLU A 203 10.31 -0.62 -0.71
C GLU A 203 10.71 0.68 -0.02
N HIS A 204 9.80 1.19 0.79
CA HIS A 204 10.06 2.33 1.67
C HIS A 204 10.55 1.89 3.06
N ARG A 205 10.10 0.71 3.51
CA ARG A 205 10.42 0.17 4.83
C ARG A 205 11.56 -0.85 4.74
N LEU A 206 12.76 -0.34 4.46
CA LEU A 206 13.95 -1.15 4.18
C LEU A 206 14.28 -2.19 5.27
N GLU A 207 14.09 -1.84 6.56
CA GLU A 207 14.42 -2.68 7.72
C GLU A 207 13.91 -4.14 7.60
N ARG A 208 12.71 -4.33 7.03
CA ARG A 208 12.09 -5.66 6.87
C ARG A 208 12.71 -6.49 5.75
N CYS A 209 13.22 -5.82 4.72
CA CYS A 209 13.68 -6.45 3.49
C CYS A 209 15.19 -6.71 3.49
N LEU A 210 15.95 -5.94 4.26
CA LEU A 210 17.42 -6.02 4.29
C LEU A 210 17.96 -7.42 4.62
N THR A 211 17.25 -8.22 5.41
CA THR A 211 17.68 -9.58 5.76
C THR A 211 17.39 -10.62 4.68
N ALA A 212 16.51 -10.28 3.73
CA ALA A 212 16.18 -11.14 2.59
C ALA A 212 16.97 -10.77 1.33
N ALA A 213 17.48 -9.53 1.26
CA ALA A 213 18.20 -9.03 0.09
C ALA A 213 19.66 -9.48 0.07
N ASP A 214 20.12 -9.89 -1.10
CA ASP A 214 21.55 -10.12 -1.39
C ASP A 214 22.26 -8.79 -1.64
N ARG A 215 21.58 -7.87 -2.35
CA ARG A 215 22.09 -6.54 -2.73
C ARG A 215 21.04 -5.46 -2.52
N VAL A 216 21.52 -4.25 -2.22
CA VAL A 216 20.71 -3.05 -2.08
C VAL A 216 21.20 -2.00 -3.07
N LEU A 217 20.30 -1.58 -3.96
CA LEU A 217 20.53 -0.50 -4.92
C LEU A 217 19.88 0.78 -4.40
N ALA A 218 20.63 1.86 -4.27
CA ALA A 218 20.10 3.15 -3.84
C ALA A 218 19.98 4.11 -5.01
N LEU A 219 18.76 4.55 -5.34
CA LEU A 219 18.52 5.60 -6.30
C LEU A 219 18.34 6.96 -5.64
N ALA A 220 19.04 7.96 -6.16
CA ALA A 220 18.90 9.35 -5.75
C ALA A 220 18.85 10.25 -6.99
N GLY A 221 17.72 10.94 -7.23
CA GLY A 221 17.60 11.84 -8.37
C GLY A 221 17.79 11.17 -9.74
N GLY A 222 17.43 9.89 -9.87
CA GLY A 222 17.55 9.15 -11.12
C GLY A 222 18.94 8.56 -11.40
N ILE A 223 19.91 8.71 -10.50
CA ILE A 223 21.22 8.03 -10.59
C ILE A 223 21.35 6.91 -9.55
N LEU A 224 22.18 5.91 -9.86
CA LEU A 224 22.58 4.87 -8.92
C LEU A 224 23.64 5.43 -7.97
N ALA A 225 23.24 5.71 -6.73
CA ALA A 225 24.10 6.30 -5.71
C ALA A 225 24.86 5.25 -4.89
N CYS A 226 24.34 4.03 -4.80
CA CYS A 226 24.96 2.91 -4.08
C CYS A 226 24.48 1.58 -4.65
N ASP A 227 25.38 0.60 -4.70
CA ASP A 227 25.13 -0.79 -5.04
C ASP A 227 26.04 -1.63 -4.14
N ALA A 228 25.44 -2.25 -3.13
CA ALA A 228 26.19 -2.92 -2.07
C ALA A 228 25.36 -3.99 -1.38
N GLU A 229 26.04 -4.93 -0.72
CA GLU A 229 25.41 -5.82 0.26
C GLU A 229 24.76 -5.01 1.40
N PRO A 230 23.71 -5.53 2.07
CA PRO A 230 22.94 -4.80 3.08
C PRO A 230 23.77 -4.11 4.17
N GLY A 231 24.83 -4.75 4.67
CA GLY A 231 25.69 -4.18 5.71
C GLY A 231 26.48 -2.97 5.23
N ALA A 232 27.08 -3.07 4.04
CA ALA A 232 27.82 -1.99 3.41
C ALA A 232 26.87 -0.85 2.99
N PHE A 233 25.67 -1.17 2.51
CA PHE A 233 24.61 -0.18 2.26
C PHE A 233 24.24 0.61 3.52
N LEU A 234 24.04 -0.06 4.67
CA LEU A 234 23.71 0.63 5.91
C LEU A 234 24.85 1.56 6.40
N ALA A 235 26.10 1.13 6.23
CA ALA A 235 27.27 1.97 6.52
C ALA A 235 27.31 3.21 5.60
N TRP A 236 27.16 3.01 4.29
CA TRP A 236 27.07 4.11 3.32
C TRP A 236 25.91 5.06 3.62
N ALA A 237 24.72 4.53 3.94
CA ALA A 237 23.55 5.33 4.28
C ALA A 237 23.77 6.17 5.55
N ALA A 238 24.56 5.67 6.50
CA ALA A 238 24.91 6.43 7.71
C ALA A 238 25.74 7.68 7.43
N GLU A 239 26.59 7.63 6.40
CA GLU A 239 27.56 8.67 6.10
C GLU A 239 27.05 9.61 5.01
N SER A 240 26.48 9.04 3.95
CA SER A 240 26.19 9.75 2.69
C SER A 240 24.71 9.98 2.43
N ALA A 241 23.82 9.17 3.02
CA ALA A 241 22.38 9.27 2.80
C ALA A 241 21.54 8.98 4.06
N PRO A 242 21.59 9.84 5.10
CA PRO A 242 20.90 9.59 6.38
C PRO A 242 19.38 9.36 6.26
N ALA A 243 18.76 9.86 5.19
CA ALA A 243 17.34 9.64 4.92
C ALA A 243 16.98 8.21 4.48
N LEU A 244 17.98 7.40 4.10
CA LEU A 244 17.84 5.98 3.77
C LEU A 244 18.30 5.07 4.92
N GLN A 245 18.77 5.63 6.03
CA GLN A 245 19.01 4.84 7.22
C GLN A 245 17.70 4.27 7.75
N THR A 246 17.77 3.03 8.22
CA THR A 246 16.65 2.43 8.92
C THR A 246 16.59 2.91 10.38
N PRO A 247 15.42 2.89 11.03
CA PRO A 247 15.31 3.30 12.42
C PRO A 247 16.25 2.52 13.36
N GLY A 248 16.37 1.20 13.16
CA GLY A 248 17.25 0.36 13.97
C GLY A 248 18.72 0.71 13.78
N ALA A 249 19.16 0.84 12.52
CA ALA A 249 20.53 1.25 12.18
C ALA A 249 20.87 2.64 12.74
N SER A 250 19.94 3.59 12.65
CA SER A 250 20.12 4.95 13.17
C SER A 250 20.24 4.96 14.70
N LEU A 251 19.42 4.17 15.41
CA LEU A 251 19.50 4.02 16.86
C LEU A 251 20.86 3.48 17.30
N LEU A 252 21.32 2.39 16.69
CA LEU A 252 22.60 1.76 17.04
C LEU A 252 23.79 2.65 16.69
N ALA A 253 23.76 3.32 15.54
CA ALA A 253 24.80 4.27 15.16
C ALA A 253 24.89 5.46 16.14
N ARG A 254 23.75 5.95 16.66
CA ARG A 254 23.70 7.00 17.69
C ARG A 254 24.19 6.52 19.05
N ALA A 255 24.06 5.23 19.34
CA ALA A 255 24.65 4.60 20.52
C ALA A 255 26.16 4.32 20.37
N GLY A 256 26.79 4.74 19.26
CA GLY A 256 28.20 4.49 18.98
C GLY A 256 28.51 3.07 18.49
N LEU A 257 27.48 2.26 18.22
CA LEU A 257 27.62 0.89 17.74
C LEU A 257 27.69 0.90 16.21
N ARG A 258 28.91 0.77 15.69
CA ARG A 258 29.22 0.73 14.25
C ARG A 258 30.06 -0.50 13.90
N PRO A 259 29.88 -1.09 12.71
CA PRO A 259 28.87 -0.75 11.70
C PRO A 259 27.45 -1.14 12.15
N PRO A 260 26.40 -0.48 11.63
CA PRO A 260 25.02 -0.85 11.92
C PRO A 260 24.73 -2.30 11.47
N PRO A 261 24.24 -3.17 12.37
CA PRO A 261 24.00 -4.56 12.06
C PRO A 261 22.75 -4.76 11.20
N VAL A 262 22.80 -5.77 10.33
CA VAL A 262 21.68 -6.15 9.46
C VAL A 262 20.75 -7.11 10.21
N GLY A 263 19.55 -6.62 10.54
CA GLY A 263 18.50 -7.41 11.15
C GLY A 263 18.70 -7.75 12.63
N VAL A 264 17.68 -8.37 13.21
CA VAL A 264 17.54 -8.55 14.67
C VAL A 264 18.61 -9.47 15.26
N LYS A 265 19.06 -10.51 14.52
CA LYS A 265 20.08 -11.45 15.01
C LYS A 265 21.44 -10.75 15.18
N ALA A 266 21.89 -10.01 14.16
CA ALA A 266 23.13 -9.26 14.23
C ALA A 266 23.06 -8.11 15.24
N ALA A 267 21.89 -7.46 15.36
CA ALA A 267 21.65 -6.42 16.37
C ALA A 267 21.79 -6.96 17.79
N ARG A 268 21.18 -8.12 18.10
CA ARG A 268 21.33 -8.78 19.41
C ARG A 268 22.77 -9.15 19.70
N ALA A 269 23.50 -9.70 18.73
CA ALA A 269 24.91 -10.03 18.90
C ALA A 269 25.76 -8.79 19.21
N THR A 270 25.52 -7.69 18.49
CA THR A 270 26.22 -6.40 18.66
C THR A 270 25.92 -5.78 20.03
N LEU A 271 24.65 -5.82 20.48
CA LEU A 271 24.27 -5.29 21.79
C LEU A 271 24.87 -6.12 22.93
N ARG A 272 24.91 -7.46 22.80
CA ARG A 272 25.55 -8.34 23.77
C ARG A 272 27.05 -8.09 23.88
N SER A 273 27.76 -7.97 22.74
CA SER A 273 29.20 -7.69 22.74
C SER A 273 29.53 -6.30 23.32
N ALA A 274 28.61 -5.35 23.18
CA ALA A 274 28.72 -4.02 23.79
C ALA A 274 28.31 -3.98 25.28
N GLY A 275 27.88 -5.09 25.87
CA GLY A 275 27.38 -5.12 27.26
C GLY A 275 26.07 -4.36 27.47
N ALA A 276 25.32 -4.09 26.41
CA ALA A 276 24.06 -3.34 26.42
C ALA A 276 22.81 -4.24 26.48
N LEU A 277 22.99 -5.56 26.38
CA LEU A 277 21.91 -6.54 26.48
C LEU A 277 22.38 -7.77 27.25
N ASP A 278 21.76 -8.02 28.40
CA ASP A 278 21.99 -9.23 29.17
C ASP A 278 21.41 -10.48 28.46
N PRO A 279 22.00 -11.67 28.63
CA PRO A 279 21.39 -12.90 28.17
C PRO A 279 20.06 -13.12 28.91
N LEU A 280 18.98 -13.36 28.16
CA LEU A 280 17.72 -13.82 28.74
C LEU A 280 17.95 -15.21 29.36
N PRO A 281 17.36 -15.50 30.54
CA PRO A 281 17.33 -16.86 31.06
C PRO A 281 16.69 -17.82 30.04
N GLU A 282 17.28 -19.00 29.82
CA GLU A 282 16.83 -19.97 28.80
C GLU A 282 15.33 -20.32 28.91
N ALA A 283 14.79 -20.32 30.13
CA ALA A 283 13.37 -20.56 30.39
C ALA A 283 12.45 -19.45 29.84
N GLU A 284 12.86 -18.19 29.89
CA GLU A 284 12.10 -17.07 29.32
C GLU A 284 12.16 -17.07 27.79
N GLU A 285 13.33 -17.38 27.22
CA GLU A 285 13.50 -17.47 25.77
C GLU A 285 12.63 -18.61 25.19
N ALA A 286 12.61 -19.78 25.83
CA ALA A 286 11.73 -20.89 25.46
C ALA A 286 10.24 -20.52 25.57
N ALA A 287 9.83 -19.81 26.62
CA ALA A 287 8.45 -19.38 26.81
C ALA A 287 7.98 -18.31 25.81
N ILE A 288 8.88 -17.49 25.28
CA ILE A 288 8.58 -16.50 24.22
C ILE A 288 8.43 -17.21 22.88
N VAL A 289 9.34 -18.14 22.54
CA VAL A 289 9.28 -18.93 21.30
C VAL A 289 8.02 -19.79 21.24
N GLU A 290 7.64 -20.41 22.36
CA GLU A 290 6.43 -21.24 22.44
C GLU A 290 5.14 -20.41 22.33
N ARG A 291 5.11 -19.20 22.91
CA ARG A 291 3.99 -18.27 22.72
C ARG A 291 3.84 -17.84 21.26
N HIS A 292 4.94 -17.47 20.60
CA HIS A 292 4.89 -17.13 19.19
C HIS A 292 4.41 -18.30 18.32
N ARG A 293 4.90 -19.53 18.55
CA ARG A 293 4.42 -20.72 17.81
C ARG A 293 2.93 -21.00 18.01
N THR A 294 2.45 -20.87 19.25
CA THR A 294 1.04 -21.17 19.58
C THR A 294 0.07 -20.10 19.09
N GLU A 295 0.50 -18.84 19.02
CA GLU A 295 -0.27 -17.75 18.41
C GLU A 295 -0.40 -17.93 16.90
N THR A 296 0.68 -18.24 16.19
CA THR A 296 0.63 -18.51 14.73
C THR A 296 -0.20 -19.77 14.40
N SER A 297 -0.20 -20.78 15.26
CA SER A 297 -0.93 -22.05 15.03
C SER A 297 -2.43 -21.99 15.36
N ARG A 298 -2.87 -21.05 16.21
CA ARG A 298 -4.29 -20.87 16.56
C ARG A 298 -5.08 -20.14 15.48
N GLU A 299 -4.39 -19.42 14.60
CA GLU A 299 -4.99 -18.61 13.53
C GLU A 299 -5.54 -19.46 12.37
N ASP A 300 -5.01 -20.66 12.13
CA ASP A 300 -5.51 -21.62 11.12
C ASP A 300 -6.79 -22.38 11.55
N LYS A 301 -7.24 -22.21 12.81
CA LYS A 301 -8.39 -22.94 13.37
C LYS A 301 -9.41 -22.03 14.04
N VAL A 302 -9.93 -21.04 13.32
CA VAL A 302 -11.23 -20.45 13.67
C VAL A 302 -12.33 -21.24 12.96
N THR A 303 -12.69 -22.39 13.52
CA THR A 303 -13.86 -23.16 13.06
C THR A 303 -15.12 -22.46 13.58
N LEU A 304 -15.84 -21.76 12.70
CA LEU A 304 -17.16 -21.21 13.00
C LEU A 304 -18.19 -22.36 13.12
N PRO A 305 -19.07 -22.34 14.14
CA PRO A 305 -20.12 -23.34 14.29
C PRO A 305 -21.18 -23.21 13.18
N PRO A 306 -21.89 -24.30 12.81
CA PRO A 306 -22.84 -24.30 11.71
C PRO A 306 -24.10 -23.49 12.06
N THR A 307 -24.38 -22.45 11.28
CA THR A 307 -25.62 -21.66 11.39
C THR A 307 -26.78 -22.36 10.70
N ARG A 308 -27.75 -22.85 11.48
CA ARG A 308 -29.11 -23.13 11.02
C ARG A 308 -29.94 -21.84 11.13
N GLY A 309 -30.64 -21.46 10.07
CA GLY A 309 -31.65 -20.39 10.15
C GLY A 309 -32.18 -19.98 8.79
N ALA A 310 -33.48 -20.17 8.58
CA ALA A 310 -34.20 -19.91 7.35
C ALA A 310 -34.27 -18.41 6.98
N ALA A 311 -34.23 -18.12 5.68
CA ALA A 311 -34.35 -16.79 5.11
C ALA A 311 -35.77 -16.19 5.29
N PRO A 312 -35.92 -14.94 5.76
CA PRO A 312 -37.15 -14.18 5.57
C PRO A 312 -37.18 -13.51 4.19
N ARG A 313 -38.37 -13.44 3.60
CA ARG A 313 -38.67 -12.79 2.32
C ARG A 313 -38.69 -11.25 2.45
N PRO A 314 -38.49 -10.51 1.34
CA PRO A 314 -38.40 -9.06 1.38
C PRO A 314 -39.78 -8.43 1.36
N ASP A 315 -40.15 -7.73 2.44
CA ASP A 315 -41.26 -6.77 2.41
C ASP A 315 -40.70 -5.34 2.30
N SER A 316 -41.22 -4.65 1.29
CA SER A 316 -41.31 -3.20 0.99
C SER A 316 -40.46 -2.19 1.80
N PRO A 317 -39.92 -1.15 1.14
CA PRO A 317 -38.97 -0.22 1.77
C PRO A 317 -39.66 0.61 2.85
N PRO A 318 -39.19 0.57 4.11
CA PRO A 318 -39.62 1.55 5.09
C PRO A 318 -38.95 2.88 4.76
N LYS A 319 -39.76 3.94 4.72
CA LYS A 319 -39.30 5.33 4.83
C LYS A 319 -38.69 5.52 6.24
N HIS A 320 -38.25 6.75 6.56
CA HIS A 320 -38.01 7.29 7.93
C HIS A 320 -36.53 7.39 8.33
N ARG A 321 -35.98 8.61 8.47
CA ARG A 321 -36.07 9.64 9.55
C ARG A 321 -35.13 9.36 10.72
N PHE A 322 -34.02 10.11 10.75
CA PHE A 322 -33.14 10.30 11.89
C PHE A 322 -33.95 10.76 13.11
N ARG A 323 -34.06 9.91 14.14
CA ARG A 323 -34.61 10.30 15.44
C ARG A 323 -33.44 10.74 16.33
N GLY A 324 -33.34 12.04 16.57
CA GLY A 324 -32.48 12.58 17.63
C GLY A 324 -32.95 12.07 18.98
N SER A 325 -32.21 11.12 19.56
CA SER A 325 -32.41 10.67 20.93
C SER A 325 -31.59 11.55 21.88
N ARG A 326 -32.26 12.22 22.81
CA ARG A 326 -31.65 12.96 23.93
C ARG A 326 -30.94 11.97 24.87
N ALA A 327 -29.66 11.69 24.67
CA ALA A 327 -28.82 11.03 25.66
C ALA A 327 -27.33 11.42 25.47
N ASP A 328 -26.82 12.16 26.46
CA ASP A 328 -25.51 12.80 26.57
C ASP A 328 -25.29 13.99 25.60
N ALA A 329 -25.60 15.21 26.08
CA ALA A 329 -25.60 16.44 25.28
C ALA A 329 -24.21 16.86 24.75
N ASN A 330 -23.16 16.15 25.15
CA ASN A 330 -21.77 16.47 24.83
C ASN A 330 -21.04 15.37 24.05
N ALA A 331 -21.76 14.40 23.47
CA ALA A 331 -21.18 13.43 22.54
C ALA A 331 -21.21 13.98 21.11
N ALA A 332 -20.07 14.00 20.43
CA ALA A 332 -19.98 14.34 19.01
C ALA A 332 -20.49 13.17 18.13
N LEU A 333 -20.20 11.94 18.55
CA LEU A 333 -20.63 10.72 17.88
C LEU A 333 -20.85 9.61 18.91
N ARG A 334 -21.93 8.85 18.77
CA ARG A 334 -22.29 7.73 19.62
C ARG A 334 -22.70 6.54 18.78
N VAL A 335 -22.19 5.37 19.14
CA VAL A 335 -22.43 4.08 18.51
C VAL A 335 -22.93 3.16 19.62
N ARG A 336 -24.08 2.52 19.39
CA ARG A 336 -24.68 1.58 20.33
C ARG A 336 -24.98 0.27 19.63
N ASP A 337 -24.48 -0.81 20.22
CA ASP A 337 -24.66 -2.20 19.81
C ASP A 337 -24.53 -2.40 18.29
N LEU A 338 -23.45 -1.89 17.69
CA LEU A 338 -23.28 -1.92 16.24
C LEU A 338 -22.81 -3.29 15.76
N TRP A 339 -23.61 -3.91 14.89
CA TRP A 339 -23.31 -5.17 14.20
C TRP A 339 -23.28 -4.97 12.69
N VAL A 340 -22.28 -5.58 12.05
CA VAL A 340 -22.16 -5.61 10.59
C VAL A 340 -21.91 -7.04 10.15
N GLU A 341 -22.94 -7.60 9.51
CA GLU A 341 -23.01 -8.99 9.04
C GLU A 341 -23.34 -8.98 7.54
N PRO A 342 -22.37 -9.31 6.67
CA PRO A 342 -22.61 -9.47 5.24
C PRO A 342 -23.61 -10.61 4.97
N PRO A 343 -24.40 -10.54 3.88
CA PRO A 343 -25.33 -11.62 3.51
C PRO A 343 -24.64 -12.97 3.28
N ALA A 344 -23.41 -12.94 2.78
CA ALA A 344 -22.52 -14.09 2.66
C ALA A 344 -21.16 -13.71 3.26
N GLY A 345 -20.83 -14.27 4.42
CA GLY A 345 -19.53 -14.05 5.06
C GLY A 345 -19.59 -13.96 6.59
N PRO A 346 -18.42 -13.92 7.25
CA PRO A 346 -18.33 -13.79 8.70
C PRO A 346 -18.77 -12.39 9.17
N THR A 347 -19.33 -12.32 10.37
CA THR A 347 -19.63 -11.04 11.04
C THR A 347 -18.35 -10.20 11.16
N ILE A 348 -18.36 -8.99 10.60
CA ILE A 348 -17.22 -8.06 10.54
C ILE A 348 -17.11 -7.25 11.83
N LEU A 349 -18.23 -6.69 12.31
CA LEU A 349 -18.31 -5.91 13.56
C LEU A 349 -19.33 -6.54 14.50
N ARG A 350 -18.99 -6.67 15.79
CA ARG A 350 -19.81 -7.33 16.82
C ARG A 350 -20.01 -6.40 18.00
N ALA A 351 -21.24 -5.99 18.26
CA ALA A 351 -21.65 -5.20 19.43
C ALA A 351 -20.70 -4.04 19.75
N VAL A 352 -20.32 -3.24 18.74
CA VAL A 352 -19.41 -2.12 18.96
C VAL A 352 -20.14 -1.01 19.70
N GLU A 353 -19.60 -0.63 20.86
CA GLU A 353 -20.02 0.50 21.69
C GLU A 353 -18.92 1.56 21.66
N LEU A 354 -19.25 2.77 21.20
CA LEU A 354 -18.29 3.87 21.08
C LEU A 354 -18.96 5.21 21.36
N THR A 355 -18.33 6.06 22.15
CA THR A 355 -18.77 7.45 22.36
C THR A 355 -17.57 8.37 22.21
N LEU A 356 -17.64 9.33 21.29
CA LEU A 356 -16.61 10.31 21.01
C LEU A 356 -17.07 11.70 21.45
N ARG A 357 -16.18 12.47 22.10
CA ARG A 357 -16.47 13.83 22.56
C ARG A 357 -15.91 14.90 21.60
N PRO A 358 -16.50 16.12 21.57
CA PRO A 358 -15.93 17.23 20.81
C PRO A 358 -14.47 17.52 21.21
N GLY A 359 -13.59 17.69 20.21
CA GLY A 359 -12.16 17.97 20.41
C GLY A 359 -11.30 16.75 20.77
N GLU A 360 -11.91 15.59 20.98
CA GLU A 360 -11.19 14.34 21.22
C GLU A 360 -10.47 13.86 19.95
N ARG A 361 -9.24 13.37 20.11
CA ARG A 361 -8.46 12.73 19.03
C ARG A 361 -8.29 11.27 19.36
N VAL A 362 -8.92 10.39 18.59
CA VAL A 362 -8.91 8.95 18.80
C VAL A 362 -8.17 8.25 17.68
N ALA A 363 -7.23 7.36 18.03
CA ALA A 363 -6.53 6.51 17.08
C ALA A 363 -7.21 5.13 17.04
N LEU A 364 -7.79 4.78 15.88
CA LEU A 364 -8.35 3.45 15.65
C LEU A 364 -7.25 2.53 15.11
N MET A 365 -6.83 1.56 15.92
CA MET A 365 -5.77 0.61 15.58
C MET A 365 -6.30 -0.82 15.42
N GLY A 366 -5.62 -1.61 14.59
CA GLY A 366 -5.95 -3.02 14.35
C GLY A 366 -5.30 -3.53 13.07
N ARG A 367 -5.22 -4.85 12.90
CA ARG A 367 -4.71 -5.50 11.68
C ARG A 367 -5.56 -5.16 10.46
N ASN A 368 -5.05 -5.37 9.26
CA ASN A 368 -5.88 -5.28 8.06
C ASN A 368 -7.00 -6.33 8.11
N GLY A 369 -8.16 -6.01 7.54
CA GLY A 369 -9.35 -6.86 7.64
C GLY A 369 -10.08 -6.84 9.00
N ALA A 370 -9.54 -6.21 10.05
CA ALA A 370 -10.19 -6.12 11.37
C ALA A 370 -11.48 -5.25 11.41
N GLY A 371 -11.98 -4.79 10.26
CA GLY A 371 -13.21 -3.99 10.17
C GLY A 371 -13.05 -2.49 10.38
N LYS A 372 -11.81 -1.94 10.43
CA LYS A 372 -11.56 -0.50 10.65
C LYS A 372 -12.27 0.39 9.62
N SER A 373 -12.02 0.14 8.32
CA SER A 373 -12.63 0.90 7.23
C SER A 373 -14.14 0.67 7.18
N THR A 374 -14.60 -0.53 7.52
CA THR A 374 -16.03 -0.84 7.64
C THR A 374 -16.68 0.02 8.72
N LEU A 375 -16.09 0.08 9.92
CA LEU A 375 -16.57 0.94 11.01
C LEU A 375 -16.65 2.40 10.54
N LEU A 376 -15.57 2.95 9.98
CA LEU A 376 -15.53 4.34 9.52
C LEU A 376 -16.61 4.67 8.46
N ARG A 377 -16.88 3.76 7.50
CA ARG A 377 -17.96 3.93 6.51
C ARG A 377 -19.34 3.97 7.16
N HIS A 378 -19.58 3.15 8.19
CA HIS A 378 -20.84 3.17 8.93
C HIS A 378 -20.96 4.45 9.77
N LEU A 379 -19.88 4.90 10.42
CA LEU A 379 -19.88 6.17 11.17
C LEU A 379 -20.18 7.37 10.27
N ALA A 380 -19.71 7.34 9.03
CA ALA A 380 -19.97 8.36 8.02
C ALA A 380 -21.36 8.25 7.37
N GLY A 381 -22.13 7.20 7.67
CA GLY A 381 -23.44 6.95 7.08
C GLY A 381 -23.42 6.46 5.62
N LEU A 382 -22.26 6.02 5.11
CA LEU A 382 -22.14 5.45 3.75
C LEU A 382 -22.68 4.02 3.67
N GLN A 383 -22.73 3.30 4.79
CA GLN A 383 -23.26 1.95 4.89
C GLN A 383 -24.20 1.84 6.09
N GLN A 384 -25.26 1.05 5.94
CA GLN A 384 -26.22 0.79 7.01
C GLN A 384 -25.80 -0.45 7.80
N PRO A 385 -25.82 -0.39 9.14
CA PRO A 385 -25.50 -1.55 9.94
C PRO A 385 -26.61 -2.59 9.89
N THR A 386 -26.25 -3.84 10.13
CA THR A 386 -27.22 -4.93 10.26
C THR A 386 -28.03 -4.78 11.56
N ARG A 387 -27.37 -4.35 12.66
CA ARG A 387 -28.01 -4.01 13.94
C ARG A 387 -27.28 -2.86 14.63
N GLY A 388 -27.96 -2.22 15.57
CA GLY A 388 -27.42 -1.10 16.34
C GLY A 388 -27.84 0.26 15.82
N SER A 389 -27.29 1.30 16.44
CA SER A 389 -27.57 2.70 16.10
C SER A 389 -26.31 3.55 16.14
N ILE A 390 -26.26 4.55 15.26
CA ILE A 390 -25.22 5.56 15.20
C ILE A 390 -25.90 6.93 15.27
N ASP A 391 -25.53 7.72 16.27
CA ASP A 391 -26.01 9.08 16.48
C ASP A 391 -24.83 10.04 16.37
N ALA A 392 -24.86 10.97 15.42
CA ALA A 392 -23.86 12.02 15.27
C ALA A 392 -24.49 13.38 15.55
N ALA A 393 -23.81 14.23 16.33
CA ALA A 393 -24.27 15.58 16.65
C ALA A 393 -24.21 16.54 15.44
N GLY A 394 -23.45 16.19 14.42
CA GLY A 394 -23.27 16.97 13.21
C GLY A 394 -22.83 16.11 12.04
N ARG A 395 -22.29 16.74 11.00
CA ARG A 395 -21.78 16.02 9.83
C ARG A 395 -20.49 15.28 10.21
N VAL A 396 -20.40 14.02 9.77
CA VAL A 396 -19.17 13.23 9.84
C VAL A 396 -18.47 13.34 8.48
N ALA A 397 -17.31 13.98 8.47
CA ALA A 397 -16.41 13.98 7.33
C ALA A 397 -15.59 12.68 7.34
N LEU A 398 -15.59 11.94 6.23
CA LEU A 398 -14.75 10.76 6.03
C LEU A 398 -13.78 11.02 4.90
N LEU A 399 -12.49 10.77 5.14
CA LEU A 399 -11.46 10.67 4.12
C LEU A 399 -11.20 9.19 3.83
N LEU A 400 -11.46 8.76 2.60
CA LEU A 400 -11.21 7.42 2.09
C LEU A 400 -9.72 7.21 1.86
N GLN A 401 -9.33 5.94 1.80
CA GLN A 401 -7.94 5.52 1.67
C GLN A 401 -7.35 5.92 0.31
N ASN A 402 -8.15 5.87 -0.77
CA ASN A 402 -7.73 6.30 -2.08
C ASN A 402 -8.23 7.73 -2.36
N PRO A 403 -7.35 8.73 -2.52
CA PRO A 403 -7.79 10.09 -2.83
C PRO A 403 -8.49 10.20 -4.18
N ASN A 404 -8.25 9.26 -5.10
CA ASN A 404 -8.88 9.25 -6.42
C ASN A 404 -10.39 8.97 -6.35
N ASP A 405 -10.88 8.35 -5.27
CA ASP A 405 -12.30 8.10 -5.05
C ASP A 405 -13.13 9.40 -4.96
N TYR A 406 -12.45 10.52 -4.70
CA TYR A 406 -13.07 11.85 -4.62
C TYR A 406 -12.97 12.65 -5.91
N LEU A 407 -12.14 12.23 -6.87
CA LEU A 407 -11.82 13.03 -8.05
C LEU A 407 -12.79 12.70 -9.17
N VAL A 408 -13.75 13.58 -9.40
CA VAL A 408 -14.85 13.40 -10.35
C VAL A 408 -14.88 14.48 -11.43
N HIS A 409 -14.20 15.60 -11.25
CA HIS A 409 -14.19 16.71 -12.18
C HIS A 409 -12.90 16.79 -13.01
N GLU A 410 -12.99 17.47 -14.15
CA GLU A 410 -11.86 17.68 -15.06
C GLU A 410 -10.85 18.70 -14.53
N GLN A 411 -11.23 19.54 -13.55
CA GLN A 411 -10.38 20.60 -13.03
C GLN A 411 -10.44 20.69 -11.52
N VAL A 412 -9.29 20.94 -10.89
CA VAL A 412 -9.13 21.02 -9.42
C VAL A 412 -10.07 22.04 -8.78
N ARG A 413 -10.33 23.17 -9.45
CA ARG A 413 -11.24 24.22 -8.96
C ARG A 413 -12.70 23.78 -8.82
N ASP A 414 -13.09 22.76 -9.58
CA ASP A 414 -14.45 22.24 -9.60
C ASP A 414 -14.64 21.15 -8.52
N GLU A 415 -13.55 20.60 -7.99
CA GLU A 415 -13.58 19.56 -6.95
C GLU A 415 -13.87 20.13 -5.55
N ALA A 416 -13.33 21.31 -5.23
CA ALA A 416 -13.46 21.88 -3.88
C ALA A 416 -13.56 23.41 -3.91
N PRO A 417 -14.23 24.03 -2.90
CA PRO A 417 -14.30 25.49 -2.79
C PRO A 417 -12.91 26.14 -2.72
N ARG A 418 -12.77 27.32 -3.33
CA ARG A 418 -11.50 28.08 -3.37
C ARG A 418 -10.83 28.25 -2.01
N ALA A 419 -11.60 28.49 -0.95
CA ALA A 419 -11.07 28.64 0.40
C ALA A 419 -10.43 27.33 0.92
N ALA A 420 -11.04 26.18 0.63
CA ALA A 420 -10.51 24.87 1.00
C ALA A 420 -9.25 24.52 0.18
N LEU A 421 -9.25 24.85 -1.11
CA LEU A 421 -8.06 24.71 -1.97
C LEU A 421 -6.89 25.56 -1.49
N ALA A 422 -7.14 26.79 -1.03
CA ALA A 422 -6.11 27.65 -0.47
C ALA A 422 -5.53 27.06 0.83
N LEU A 423 -6.38 26.57 1.73
CA LEU A 423 -5.93 25.89 2.97
C LEU A 423 -5.12 24.61 2.69
N ALA A 424 -5.42 23.92 1.59
CA ALA A 424 -4.69 22.74 1.13
C ALA A 424 -3.40 23.07 0.33
N GLY A 425 -3.10 24.35 0.11
CA GLY A 425 -1.95 24.79 -0.68
C GLY A 425 -2.07 24.47 -2.18
N LEU A 426 -3.30 24.45 -2.72
CA LEU A 426 -3.61 24.08 -4.10
C LEU A 426 -4.24 25.22 -4.91
N ALA A 427 -4.20 26.46 -4.40
CA ALA A 427 -4.77 27.63 -5.09
C ALA A 427 -4.23 27.81 -6.51
N ASP A 428 -2.92 27.63 -6.71
CA ASP A 428 -2.25 27.78 -8.00
C ASP A 428 -2.46 26.58 -8.96
N HIS A 429 -3.13 25.53 -8.49
CA HIS A 429 -3.39 24.30 -9.24
C HIS A 429 -4.82 24.23 -9.78
N ALA A 430 -5.61 25.28 -9.59
CA ALA A 430 -7.04 25.36 -9.90
C ALA A 430 -7.41 24.88 -11.32
N ASP A 431 -6.57 25.19 -12.32
CA ASP A 431 -6.83 24.90 -13.73
C ASP A 431 -6.21 23.58 -14.22
N ARG A 432 -5.54 22.83 -13.33
CA ARG A 432 -4.97 21.52 -13.66
C ARG A 432 -6.03 20.43 -13.60
N HIS A 433 -5.79 19.36 -14.35
CA HIS A 433 -6.57 18.14 -14.20
C HIS A 433 -6.20 17.43 -12.88
N PRO A 434 -7.16 17.00 -12.04
CA PRO A 434 -6.86 16.44 -10.72
C PRO A 434 -5.94 15.22 -10.73
N ARG A 435 -5.98 14.41 -11.79
CA ARG A 435 -5.10 13.22 -11.93
C ARG A 435 -3.66 13.55 -12.28
N ASP A 436 -3.38 14.77 -12.75
CA ASP A 436 -2.03 15.23 -13.09
C ASP A 436 -1.27 15.75 -11.86
N LEU A 437 -1.97 15.93 -10.74
CA LEU A 437 -1.36 16.26 -9.47
C LEU A 437 -0.49 15.11 -8.95
N SER A 438 0.58 15.42 -8.23
CA SER A 438 1.37 14.42 -7.50
C SER A 438 0.53 13.70 -6.44
N GLY A 439 0.95 12.51 -6.01
CA GLY A 439 0.21 11.75 -4.99
C GLY A 439 -0.08 12.52 -3.70
N GLY A 440 0.89 13.31 -3.22
CA GLY A 440 0.71 14.16 -2.04
C GLY A 440 -0.23 15.35 -2.28
N GLU A 441 -0.24 15.91 -3.49
CA GLU A 441 -1.20 16.95 -3.87
C GLU A 441 -2.62 16.39 -3.96
N ARG A 442 -2.80 15.19 -4.53
CA ARG A 442 -4.10 14.50 -4.55
C ARG A 442 -4.64 14.21 -3.17
N GLN A 443 -3.80 13.83 -2.21
CA GLN A 443 -4.21 13.66 -0.81
C GLN A 443 -4.68 14.96 -0.17
N ARG A 444 -3.99 16.08 -0.43
CA ARG A 444 -4.41 17.40 0.04
C ARG A 444 -5.70 17.87 -0.65
N LEU A 445 -5.89 17.54 -1.92
CA LEU A 445 -7.12 17.81 -2.64
C LEU A 445 -8.29 17.04 -2.05
N ALA A 446 -8.14 15.74 -1.79
CA ALA A 446 -9.17 14.93 -1.13
C ALA A 446 -9.56 15.50 0.26
N LEU A 447 -8.57 15.98 1.04
CA LEU A 447 -8.85 16.71 2.29
C LEU A 447 -9.65 18.00 2.04
N ALA A 448 -9.30 18.78 1.02
CA ALA A 448 -10.03 20.00 0.66
C ALA A 448 -11.48 19.71 0.24
N ILE A 449 -11.73 18.62 -0.47
CA ILE A 449 -13.08 18.19 -0.86
C ILE A 449 -13.90 17.85 0.38
N VAL A 450 -13.36 16.98 1.23
CA VAL A 450 -14.06 16.46 2.42
C VAL A 450 -14.33 17.55 3.46
N LEU A 451 -13.39 18.47 3.67
CA LEU A 451 -13.54 19.58 4.61
C LEU A 451 -14.30 20.77 4.00
N GLY A 452 -14.13 21.01 2.70
CA GLY A 452 -14.68 22.15 1.98
C GLY A 452 -16.19 22.09 1.77
N GLY A 453 -16.78 20.89 1.78
CA GLY A 453 -18.25 20.76 1.77
C GLY A 453 -18.94 21.41 2.99
N GLY A 454 -18.20 21.81 4.03
CA GLY A 454 -18.70 22.21 5.36
C GLY A 454 -18.66 23.69 5.76
N HIS A 455 -18.50 24.65 4.86
CA HIS A 455 -18.52 26.09 5.22
C HIS A 455 -19.83 26.76 4.76
N ASP A 456 -20.63 27.53 5.52
CA ASP A 456 -20.69 28.11 6.88
C ASP A 456 -19.45 28.02 7.78
N LEU A 457 -18.42 28.71 7.33
CA LEU A 457 -17.32 29.17 8.17
C LEU A 457 -17.79 30.45 8.86
N GLY A 458 -18.41 30.31 10.03
CA GLY A 458 -18.83 31.43 10.86
C GLY A 458 -17.64 32.33 11.20
N GLY A 459 -17.55 33.47 10.52
CA GLY A 459 -16.73 34.60 10.97
C GLY A 459 -17.27 35.14 12.30
N PRO A 460 -16.43 35.78 13.12
CA PRO A 460 -16.92 36.48 14.30
C PRO A 460 -17.95 37.51 13.85
N ALA A 461 -19.13 37.49 14.46
CA ALA A 461 -20.17 38.49 14.23
C ALA A 461 -19.58 39.89 14.43
N ALA A 462 -19.26 40.57 13.33
CA ALA A 462 -18.85 41.95 13.32
C ALA A 462 -20.01 42.79 13.87
N GLY A 463 -19.66 43.71 14.76
CA GLY A 463 -20.58 44.41 15.64
C GLY A 463 -21.69 45.16 14.93
N ALA A 464 -22.86 45.13 15.55
CA ALA A 464 -23.89 46.14 15.36
C ALA A 464 -23.34 47.48 15.88
N THR A 465 -22.61 48.22 15.04
CA THR A 465 -22.45 49.66 15.21
C THR A 465 -23.73 50.33 14.74
N SER A 466 -24.55 50.75 15.70
CA SER A 466 -25.59 51.74 15.48
C SER A 466 -24.94 53.08 15.10
N ALA A 467 -25.10 53.49 13.85
CA ALA A 467 -24.88 54.89 13.46
C ALA A 467 -26.18 55.67 13.71
N PRO A 468 -26.12 56.88 14.30
CA PRO A 468 -27.30 57.68 14.59
C PRO A 468 -27.84 58.35 13.32
N ALA A 469 -29.16 58.55 13.32
CA ALA A 469 -29.91 59.23 12.28
C ALA A 469 -29.37 60.65 12.03
N GLY A 470 -29.27 61.02 10.75
CA GLY A 470 -29.03 62.39 10.33
C GLY A 470 -30.26 63.27 10.56
N ALA A 471 -30.02 64.49 11.04
CA ALA A 471 -30.97 65.59 10.97
C ALA A 471 -30.27 66.82 10.34
N ALA A 472 -30.78 67.16 9.16
CA ALA A 472 -30.86 68.43 8.45
C ALA A 472 -30.05 69.68 8.88
N ALA A 473 -29.39 70.25 7.87
CA ALA A 473 -29.44 71.66 7.44
C ALA A 473 -29.47 72.78 8.50
N ALA A 474 -28.35 73.47 8.66
CA ALA A 474 -28.13 74.91 8.38
C ALA A 474 -26.74 75.31 8.88
#